data_AF-A0A835YQM0-F1
#
_entry.id   AF-A0A835YQM0-F1
#
_cell.length_a   1.000
_cell.length_b   1.000
_cell.length_c   1.000
_cell.angle_alpha   90.00
_cell.angle_beta   90.00
_cell.angle_gamma   90.00
#
_symmetry.space_group_name_H-M   'P 1'
#
loop_
_entity.id
_entity.type
_entity.pdbx_description
1 polymer ?
#
loop_
_entity_poly.entity_id
_entity_poly.type
_entity_poly.pdbx_seq_one_letter_code
_entity_poly.pdbx_strand_id
1 'polypeptide(L)'
;MLKMSKFQEAWEAKLRAQLEKADAEGTTGTSLRKSQMFWIPFISVLREGIETVIFLAGVGAGYPLKSIPIPGIVGLITGLIAGWLLFAAGGKCSMKGFLVCSTVLLLFISGGLALYGAHEFQEAGMFGAYENDEGEIQGAMNEPVWNICDCCNQADKGWDVFNRLFGYTCAPSPWEILVYCLYWVLALTYLCFKIRALCFRGLASKDEHLTPAKDMSPLSADAAVAGTAAAAPISGKLGADVRV
;
A
#
# COMPACT_ATOMS: atom_id res chain seq x y z
N MET A 1 14.17 -24.25 -10.60
CA MET A 1 13.78 -23.60 -9.32
C MET A 1 14.69 -22.41 -8.96
N LEU A 2 15.10 -21.57 -9.93
CA LEU A 2 16.29 -20.69 -9.79
C LEU A 2 16.02 -19.17 -9.94
N LYS A 3 14.75 -18.71 -9.91
CA LYS A 3 14.43 -17.26 -10.02
C LYS A 3 14.29 -16.57 -8.65
N MET A 4 13.76 -17.28 -7.65
CA MET A 4 13.65 -16.74 -6.29
C MET A 4 15.03 -16.59 -5.63
N SER A 5 15.94 -17.55 -5.85
CA SER A 5 17.30 -17.49 -5.31
C SER A 5 18.07 -16.29 -5.83
N LYS A 6 18.00 -15.97 -7.13
CA LYS A 6 18.68 -14.77 -7.70
C LYS A 6 18.13 -13.45 -7.18
N PHE A 7 16.80 -13.35 -6.97
CA PHE A 7 16.21 -12.17 -6.37
C PHE A 7 16.57 -12.04 -4.89
N GLN A 8 16.61 -13.16 -4.15
CA GLN A 8 17.06 -13.22 -2.77
C GLN A 8 18.53 -12.84 -2.67
N GLU A 9 19.40 -13.40 -3.50
CA GLU A 9 20.83 -13.09 -3.58
C GLU A 9 21.06 -11.61 -3.93
N ALA A 10 20.33 -11.04 -4.89
CA ALA A 10 20.41 -9.62 -5.22
C ALA A 10 19.88 -8.71 -4.11
N TRP A 11 18.88 -9.16 -3.35
CA TRP A 11 18.37 -8.45 -2.18
C TRP A 11 19.34 -8.52 -1.00
N GLU A 12 19.90 -9.70 -0.74
CA GLU A 12 20.92 -9.93 0.28
C GLU A 12 22.18 -9.13 -0.02
N ALA A 13 22.60 -9.07 -1.28
CA ALA A 13 23.73 -8.24 -1.70
C ALA A 13 23.45 -6.75 -1.47
N LYS A 14 22.23 -6.27 -1.77
CA LYS A 14 21.83 -4.87 -1.48
C LYS A 14 21.76 -4.59 0.02
N LEU A 15 21.21 -5.52 0.80
CA LEU A 15 21.15 -5.40 2.27
C LEU A 15 22.54 -5.36 2.88
N ARG A 16 23.44 -6.26 2.47
CA ARG A 16 24.83 -6.28 2.93
C ARG A 16 25.58 -5.00 2.56
N ALA A 17 25.41 -4.50 1.33
CA ALA A 17 26.01 -3.23 0.92
C ALA A 17 25.47 -2.03 1.71
N GLN A 18 24.18 -2.02 2.09
CA GLN A 18 23.60 -0.99 2.95
C GLN A 18 24.09 -1.12 4.39
N LEU A 19 24.27 -2.35 4.89
CA LEU A 19 24.82 -2.63 6.22
C LEU A 19 26.28 -2.18 6.32
N GLU A 20 27.12 -2.54 5.34
CA GLU A 20 28.53 -2.16 5.29
C GLU A 20 28.71 -0.64 5.14
N LYS A 21 27.88 0.03 4.33
CA LYS A 21 27.86 1.50 4.28
C LYS A 21 27.46 2.12 5.63
N ALA A 22 26.48 1.53 6.30
CA ALA A 22 26.01 1.98 7.61
C ALA A 22 27.00 1.72 8.75
N ASP A 23 27.91 0.75 8.61
CA ASP A 23 29.00 0.47 9.55
C ASP A 23 30.28 1.24 9.22
N ALA A 24 30.54 1.54 7.94
CA ALA A 24 31.67 2.39 7.50
C ALA A 24 31.52 3.87 7.94
N GLU A 25 30.30 4.37 8.11
CA GLU A 25 30.01 5.68 8.73
C GLU A 25 30.12 5.69 10.28
N GLY A 26 30.84 4.69 10.83
CA GLY A 26 30.89 4.26 12.23
C GLY A 26 31.37 5.23 13.31
N THR A 27 31.28 6.55 13.13
CA THR A 27 31.56 7.50 14.22
C THR A 27 30.61 8.69 14.27
N THR A 28 29.94 9.04 13.15
CA THR A 28 28.91 10.08 13.10
C THR A 28 27.49 9.51 12.87
N GLY A 29 27.41 8.29 12.31
CA GLY A 29 26.16 7.60 11.96
C GLY A 29 25.48 6.82 13.10
N THR A 30 26.12 6.57 14.25
CA THR A 30 25.50 5.84 15.37
C THR A 30 24.41 6.64 16.09
N SER A 31 24.58 7.96 16.17
CA SER A 31 23.57 8.88 16.72
C SER A 31 22.36 9.00 15.78
N LEU A 32 22.61 9.11 14.48
CA LEU A 32 21.56 9.16 13.45
C LEU A 32 20.81 7.82 13.30
N ARG A 33 21.50 6.67 13.38
CA ARG A 33 20.87 5.33 13.38
C ARG A 33 20.01 5.10 14.63
N LYS A 34 20.47 5.51 15.83
CA LYS A 34 19.63 5.49 17.04
C LYS A 34 18.39 6.36 16.88
N SER A 35 18.55 7.53 16.27
CA SER A 35 17.44 8.43 15.99
C SER A 35 16.45 7.82 15.00
N GLN A 36 16.92 7.22 13.89
CA GLN A 36 16.06 6.58 12.89
C GLN A 36 15.23 5.42 13.45
N MET A 37 15.81 4.60 14.34
CA MET A 37 15.09 3.49 14.97
C MET A 37 13.99 3.96 15.93
N PHE A 38 14.09 5.20 16.45
CA PHE A 38 13.03 5.85 17.22
C PHE A 38 12.01 6.55 16.30
N TRP A 39 12.46 7.30 15.30
CA TRP A 39 11.59 8.14 14.47
C TRP A 39 10.63 7.34 13.59
N ILE A 40 11.03 6.19 13.05
CA ILE A 40 10.17 5.37 12.19
C ILE A 40 8.89 4.92 12.93
N PRO A 41 8.98 4.21 14.07
CA PRO A 41 7.79 3.84 14.83
C PRO A 41 7.09 5.06 15.45
N PHE A 42 7.83 6.09 15.87
CA PHE A 42 7.24 7.31 16.44
C PHE A 42 6.34 8.04 15.44
N ILE A 43 6.81 8.31 14.22
CA ILE A 43 6.02 8.98 13.17
C ILE A 43 4.83 8.10 12.77
N SER A 44 5.01 6.79 12.71
CA SER A 44 3.92 5.86 12.41
C SER A 44 2.81 5.95 13.47
N VAL A 45 3.16 5.89 14.76
CA VAL A 45 2.17 5.99 15.85
C VAL A 45 1.53 7.37 15.89
N LEU A 46 2.32 8.43 15.66
CA LEU A 46 1.83 9.80 15.63
C LEU A 46 0.83 10.03 14.50
N ARG A 47 1.09 9.50 13.29
CA ARG A 47 0.16 9.60 12.14
C ARG A 47 -1.17 8.93 12.45
N GLU A 48 -1.15 7.64 12.81
CA GLU A 48 -2.37 6.87 13.08
C GLU A 48 -3.12 7.45 14.30
N GLY A 49 -2.38 7.97 15.29
CA GLY A 49 -2.96 8.64 16.46
C GLY A 49 -3.67 9.95 16.11
N ILE A 50 -3.06 10.82 15.30
CA ILE A 50 -3.68 12.08 14.87
C ILE A 50 -4.90 11.81 14.00
N GLU A 51 -4.80 10.88 13.04
CA GLU A 51 -5.95 10.48 12.20
C GLU A 51 -7.11 10.02 13.11
N THR A 52 -6.83 9.15 14.09
CA THR A 52 -7.86 8.66 15.04
C THR A 52 -8.53 9.77 15.85
N VAL A 53 -7.76 10.74 16.35
CA VAL A 53 -8.33 11.86 17.14
C VAL A 53 -9.19 12.76 16.26
N ILE A 54 -8.75 13.06 15.04
CA ILE A 54 -9.53 13.88 14.09
C ILE A 54 -10.82 13.15 13.71
N PHE A 55 -10.76 11.84 13.43
CA PHE A 55 -11.96 11.05 13.14
C PHE A 55 -12.91 10.98 14.34
N LEU A 56 -12.40 10.79 15.56
CA LEU A 56 -13.24 10.74 16.76
C LEU A 56 -13.91 12.10 17.04
N ALA A 57 -13.21 13.21 16.80
CA ALA A 57 -13.76 14.55 16.94
C ALA A 57 -14.85 14.83 15.89
N GLY A 58 -14.63 14.44 14.63
CA GLY A 58 -15.65 14.56 13.58
C GLY A 58 -16.90 13.72 13.86
N VAL A 59 -16.72 12.47 14.30
CA VAL A 59 -17.80 11.55 14.67
C VAL A 59 -18.57 12.01 15.91
N GLY A 60 -17.88 12.62 16.88
CA GLY A 60 -18.43 13.03 18.16
C GLY A 60 -19.17 14.37 18.16
N ALA A 61 -19.09 15.16 17.07
CA ALA A 61 -19.61 16.52 17.02
C ALA A 61 -21.13 16.63 17.27
N GLY A 62 -21.89 15.55 17.04
CA GLY A 62 -23.34 15.49 17.25
C GLY A 62 -23.80 14.88 18.59
N TYR A 63 -22.89 14.44 19.47
CA TYR A 63 -23.25 13.69 20.69
C TYR A 63 -22.87 14.44 21.98
N PRO A 64 -23.63 14.25 23.07
CA PRO A 64 -23.27 14.82 24.36
C PRO A 64 -21.91 14.29 24.84
N LEU A 65 -21.04 15.20 25.30
CA LEU A 65 -19.65 14.90 25.71
C LEU A 65 -19.53 13.79 26.76
N LYS A 66 -20.59 13.53 27.53
CA LYS A 66 -20.64 12.45 28.54
C LYS A 66 -20.69 11.04 27.94
N SER A 67 -21.13 10.89 26.69
CA SER A 67 -21.29 9.58 26.03
C SER A 67 -20.05 9.14 25.24
N ILE A 68 -19.09 10.05 25.01
CA ILE A 68 -17.85 9.80 24.25
C ILE A 68 -16.84 8.86 24.95
N PRO A 69 -16.64 8.87 26.30
CA PRO A 69 -15.59 8.05 26.91
C PRO A 69 -15.91 6.55 26.91
N ILE A 70 -17.19 6.18 26.95
CA ILE A 70 -17.64 4.77 26.96
C ILE A 70 -17.21 4.02 25.69
N PRO A 71 -17.53 4.48 24.46
CA PRO A 71 -17.08 3.83 23.23
C PRO A 71 -15.56 3.88 23.08
N GLY A 72 -14.88 4.90 23.61
CA GLY A 72 -13.42 4.97 23.64
C GLY A 72 -12.78 3.83 24.44
N ILE A 73 -13.30 3.56 25.65
CA ILE A 73 -12.82 2.45 26.49
C ILE A 73 -13.13 1.10 25.86
N VAL A 74 -14.34 0.92 25.33
CA VAL A 74 -14.74 -0.32 24.65
C VAL A 74 -13.88 -0.56 23.41
N GLY A 75 -13.61 0.49 22.63
CA GLY A 75 -12.71 0.45 21.48
C GLY A 75 -11.28 0.08 21.86
N LEU A 76 -10.74 0.64 22.95
CA LEU A 76 -9.41 0.29 23.47
C LEU A 76 -9.33 -1.18 23.87
N ILE A 77 -10.29 -1.68 24.64
CA ILE A 77 -10.34 -3.08 25.06
C ILE A 77 -10.44 -4.00 23.83
N THR A 78 -11.34 -3.68 22.90
CA THR A 78 -11.53 -4.46 21.67
C THR A 78 -10.26 -4.44 20.80
N GLY A 79 -9.59 -3.29 20.71
CA GLY A 79 -8.31 -3.14 19.99
C GLY A 79 -7.18 -3.94 20.61
N LEU A 80 -7.07 -3.98 21.95
CA LEU A 80 -6.10 -4.84 22.64
C LEU A 80 -6.36 -6.33 22.39
N ILE A 81 -7.62 -6.74 22.42
CA ILE A 81 -8.02 -8.12 22.11
C ILE A 81 -7.68 -8.46 20.65
N ALA A 82 -8.03 -7.58 19.71
CA ALA A 82 -7.72 -7.76 18.30
C ALA A 82 -6.21 -7.80 18.04
N GLY A 83 -5.43 -6.92 18.69
CA GLY A 83 -3.98 -6.90 18.61
C GLY A 83 -3.34 -8.18 19.17
N TRP A 84 -3.84 -8.69 20.28
CA TRP A 84 -3.42 -9.98 20.83
C TRP A 84 -3.76 -11.15 19.90
N LEU A 85 -4.96 -11.14 19.32
CA LEU A 85 -5.39 -12.11 18.29
C LEU A 85 -4.47 -12.07 17.07
N LEU A 86 -4.09 -10.89 16.58
CA LEU A 86 -3.17 -10.74 15.47
C LEU A 86 -1.76 -11.25 15.82
N PHE A 87 -1.28 -10.98 17.03
CA PHE A 87 0.01 -11.50 17.50
C PHE A 87 0.00 -13.04 17.57
N ALA A 88 -1.08 -13.62 18.11
CA ALA A 88 -1.26 -15.07 18.18
C ALA A 88 -1.48 -15.71 16.80
N ALA A 89 -2.20 -15.04 15.90
CA ALA A 89 -2.48 -15.51 14.53
C ALA A 89 -1.26 -15.36 13.60
N GLY A 90 -0.34 -14.44 13.89
CA GLY A 90 0.86 -14.20 13.08
C GLY A 90 1.77 -15.43 12.93
N GLY A 91 1.74 -16.36 13.89
CA GLY A 91 2.48 -17.63 13.81
C GLY A 91 1.79 -18.74 12.99
N LYS A 92 0.51 -18.60 12.65
CA LYS A 92 -0.30 -19.67 12.01
C LYS A 92 -1.00 -19.25 10.72
N CYS A 93 -1.23 -17.96 10.48
CA CYS A 93 -1.87 -17.47 9.27
C CYS A 93 -0.89 -17.39 8.10
N SER A 94 -1.37 -17.78 6.91
CA SER A 94 -0.63 -17.48 5.68
C SER A 94 -0.55 -15.96 5.51
N MET A 95 0.66 -15.42 5.41
CA MET A 95 0.93 -13.97 5.26
C MET A 95 0.16 -13.36 4.07
N LYS A 96 -0.10 -14.16 3.03
CA LYS A 96 -0.92 -13.78 1.88
C LYS A 96 -2.40 -13.61 2.24
N GLY A 97 -2.98 -14.51 3.02
CA GLY A 97 -4.40 -14.45 3.39
C GLY A 97 -4.73 -13.22 4.24
N PHE A 98 -3.86 -12.88 5.20
CA PHE A 98 -4.00 -11.67 6.01
C PHE A 98 -4.00 -10.40 5.15
N LEU A 99 -3.04 -10.29 4.22
CA LEU A 99 -2.91 -9.10 3.37
C LEU A 99 -4.08 -8.96 2.38
N VAL A 100 -4.60 -10.06 1.85
CA VAL A 100 -5.78 -10.04 0.98
C VAL A 100 -7.02 -9.60 1.77
N CYS A 101 -7.23 -10.17 2.96
CA CYS A 101 -8.35 -9.81 3.82
C CYS A 101 -8.32 -8.32 4.22
N SER A 102 -7.18 -7.81 4.66
CA SER A 102 -7.04 -6.39 5.02
C SER A 102 -7.22 -5.46 3.83
N THR A 103 -6.73 -5.83 2.65
CA THR A 103 -6.94 -5.03 1.42
C THR A 103 -8.41 -4.95 1.05
N VAL A 104 -9.14 -6.08 1.11
CA VAL A 104 -10.59 -6.09 0.84
C VAL A 104 -11.33 -5.20 1.84
N LEU A 105 -11.02 -5.32 3.14
CA LEU A 105 -11.62 -4.50 4.18
C LEU A 105 -11.34 -3.00 3.95
N LEU A 106 -10.10 -2.64 3.61
CA LEU A 106 -9.73 -1.24 3.33
C LEU A 106 -10.46 -0.67 2.10
N LEU A 107 -10.72 -1.48 1.08
CA LEU A 107 -11.53 -1.07 -0.07
C LEU A 107 -12.98 -0.79 0.32
N PHE A 108 -13.57 -1.63 1.18
CA PHE A 108 -14.93 -1.38 1.68
C PHE A 108 -15.02 -0.07 2.49
N ILE A 109 -14.08 0.15 3.41
CA ILE A 109 -14.05 1.38 4.23
C ILE A 109 -13.81 2.62 3.36
N SER A 110 -12.91 2.54 2.39
CA SER A 110 -12.65 3.64 1.46
C SER A 110 -13.88 3.97 0.60
N GLY A 111 -14.68 2.97 0.20
CA GLY A 111 -15.94 3.20 -0.49
C GLY A 111 -16.98 3.89 0.39
N GLY A 112 -17.07 3.49 1.67
CA GLY A 112 -17.93 4.15 2.65
C GLY A 112 -17.55 5.62 2.90
N LEU A 113 -16.25 5.92 3.06
CA LEU A 113 -15.76 7.29 3.20
C LEU A 113 -16.00 8.15 1.95
N ALA A 114 -15.90 7.56 0.76
CA ALA A 114 -16.20 8.26 -0.49
C ALA A 114 -17.69 8.65 -0.57
N LEU A 115 -18.58 7.77 -0.12
CA LEU A 115 -20.01 8.06 -0.03
C LEU A 115 -20.31 9.19 0.97
N TYR A 116 -19.70 9.12 2.16
CA TYR A 116 -19.86 10.15 3.18
C TYR A 116 -19.40 11.52 2.68
N GLY A 117 -18.24 11.57 2.00
CA GLY A 117 -17.79 12.80 1.35
C GLY A 117 -18.78 13.30 0.29
N ALA A 118 -19.37 12.40 -0.51
CA ALA A 118 -20.37 12.78 -1.51
C ALA A 118 -21.64 13.38 -0.88
N HIS A 119 -22.07 12.88 0.28
CA HIS A 119 -23.17 13.43 1.06
C HIS A 119 -22.88 14.85 1.53
N GLU A 120 -21.73 15.07 2.17
CA GLU A 120 -21.30 16.39 2.67
C GLU A 120 -21.14 17.41 1.53
N PHE A 121 -20.65 16.96 0.37
CA PHE A 121 -20.57 17.79 -0.83
C PHE A 121 -21.94 18.18 -1.39
N GLN A 122 -22.95 17.32 -1.19
CA GLN A 122 -24.33 17.60 -1.56
C GLN A 122 -24.96 18.62 -0.59
N GLU A 123 -24.75 18.45 0.71
CA GLU A 123 -25.15 19.42 1.75
C GLU A 123 -24.48 20.78 1.56
N ALA A 124 -23.24 20.81 1.09
CA ALA A 124 -22.51 22.03 0.75
C ALA A 124 -23.05 22.75 -0.51
N GLY A 125 -24.05 22.20 -1.19
CA GLY A 125 -24.75 22.86 -2.30
C GLY A 125 -24.03 22.82 -3.65
N MET A 126 -23.03 21.94 -3.83
CA MET A 126 -22.24 21.89 -5.07
C MET A 126 -23.07 21.48 -6.31
N PHE A 127 -24.22 20.82 -6.12
CA PHE A 127 -25.08 20.33 -7.21
C PHE A 127 -26.49 20.94 -7.20
N GLY A 128 -26.71 22.04 -6.47
CA GLY A 128 -28.01 22.69 -6.27
C GLY A 128 -28.32 22.90 -4.79
N ALA A 129 -29.34 23.70 -4.46
CA ALA A 129 -29.77 23.86 -3.07
C ALA A 129 -30.25 22.49 -2.54
N TYR A 130 -29.61 21.99 -1.48
CA TYR A 130 -30.02 20.73 -0.85
C TYR A 130 -31.40 20.85 -0.21
N GLU A 131 -31.66 22.00 0.43
CA GLU A 131 -32.90 22.29 1.17
C GLU A 131 -33.36 23.72 0.80
N ASN A 132 -34.66 23.93 0.57
CA ASN A 132 -35.25 25.27 0.42
C ASN A 132 -35.51 25.91 1.79
N ASP A 133 -35.90 27.20 1.82
CA ASP A 133 -36.23 27.92 3.07
C ASP A 133 -37.39 27.28 3.87
N GLU A 134 -38.09 26.30 3.30
CA GLU A 134 -39.23 25.58 3.87
C GLU A 134 -38.85 24.17 4.39
N GLY A 135 -37.60 23.75 4.21
CA GLY A 135 -37.10 22.46 4.68
C GLY A 135 -37.26 21.30 3.69
N GLU A 136 -37.64 21.58 2.45
CA GLU A 136 -37.85 20.58 1.40
C GLU A 136 -36.60 20.37 0.56
N ILE A 137 -36.29 19.09 0.30
CA ILE A 137 -35.14 18.69 -0.49
C ILE A 137 -35.39 19.05 -1.97
N GLN A 138 -34.54 19.89 -2.57
CA GLN A 138 -34.75 20.38 -3.92
C GLN A 138 -33.85 19.69 -4.95
N GLY A 139 -34.46 19.16 -6.02
CA GLY A 139 -33.76 18.66 -7.20
C GLY A 139 -33.76 17.14 -7.33
N ALA A 140 -33.96 16.66 -8.56
CA ALA A 140 -34.05 15.23 -8.89
C ALA A 140 -32.80 14.41 -8.53
N MET A 141 -31.66 15.06 -8.26
CA MET A 141 -30.43 14.41 -7.81
C MET A 141 -30.28 14.35 -6.29
N ASN A 142 -31.14 15.04 -5.54
CA ASN A 142 -31.12 15.12 -4.09
C ASN A 142 -32.26 14.31 -3.44
N GLU A 143 -33.36 14.06 -4.15
CA GLU A 143 -34.47 13.23 -3.67
C GLU A 143 -34.03 11.77 -3.44
N PRO A 144 -34.40 11.13 -2.32
CA PRO A 144 -34.00 9.76 -2.03
C PRO A 144 -34.64 8.76 -3.00
N VAL A 145 -33.84 7.86 -3.57
CA VAL A 145 -34.33 6.86 -4.55
C VAL A 145 -35.25 5.82 -3.90
N TRP A 146 -34.95 5.46 -2.66
CA TRP A 146 -35.77 4.59 -1.84
C TRP A 146 -35.68 5.03 -0.38
N ASN A 147 -36.67 4.66 0.42
CA ASN A 147 -36.67 4.91 1.85
C ASN A 147 -36.95 3.61 2.61
N ILE A 148 -35.90 3.09 3.27
CA ILE A 148 -35.95 1.86 4.07
C ILE A 148 -35.73 2.20 5.57
N CYS A 149 -35.84 3.48 5.92
CA CYS A 149 -35.60 3.96 7.29
C CYS A 149 -36.64 3.44 8.29
N ASP A 150 -37.80 2.95 7.81
CA ASP A 150 -38.87 2.39 8.66
C ASP A 150 -38.47 1.08 9.36
N CYS A 151 -37.60 0.25 8.76
CA CYS A 151 -37.10 -0.99 9.37
C CYS A 151 -35.63 -0.94 9.78
N CYS A 152 -34.80 -0.17 9.08
CA CYS A 152 -33.35 -0.14 9.22
C CYS A 152 -32.82 1.30 9.27
N ASN A 153 -33.30 2.07 10.26
CA ASN A 153 -32.86 3.43 10.53
C ASN A 153 -31.37 3.45 10.96
N GLN A 154 -30.61 4.45 10.48
CA GLN A 154 -29.21 4.67 10.83
C GLN A 154 -29.02 4.97 12.32
N ALA A 155 -30.01 5.62 12.95
CA ALA A 155 -29.91 6.07 14.34
C ALA A 155 -30.11 4.95 15.39
N ASP A 156 -30.68 3.80 15.00
CA ASP A 156 -31.10 2.76 15.94
C ASP A 156 -30.36 1.43 15.75
N LYS A 157 -30.22 0.67 16.85
CA LYS A 157 -29.85 -0.76 16.85
C LYS A 157 -28.50 -1.13 16.20
N GLY A 158 -27.55 -0.21 16.15
CA GLY A 158 -26.18 -0.47 15.70
C GLY A 158 -25.97 -0.40 14.18
N TRP A 159 -27.00 -0.03 13.40
CA TRP A 159 -26.86 0.25 11.96
C TRP A 159 -25.95 1.44 11.68
N ASP A 160 -25.78 2.36 12.63
CA ASP A 160 -24.78 3.43 12.59
C ASP A 160 -23.35 2.90 12.36
N VAL A 161 -23.02 1.71 12.88
CA VAL A 161 -21.71 1.08 12.66
C VAL A 161 -21.53 0.74 11.18
N PHE A 162 -22.57 0.20 10.54
CA PHE A 162 -22.54 -0.10 9.11
C PHE A 162 -22.56 1.16 8.24
N ASN A 163 -23.26 2.21 8.67
CA ASN A 163 -23.20 3.51 8.02
C ASN A 163 -21.76 4.02 7.97
N ARG A 164 -21.07 4.03 9.11
CA ARG A 164 -19.69 4.53 9.22
C ARG A 164 -18.64 3.64 8.55
N LEU A 165 -18.80 2.31 8.58
CA LEU A 165 -17.82 1.37 8.02
C LEU A 165 -18.00 1.11 6.52
N PHE A 166 -19.24 1.06 6.04
CA PHE A 166 -19.54 0.65 4.66
C PHE A 166 -20.25 1.74 3.84
N GLY A 167 -20.65 2.85 4.45
CA GLY A 167 -21.49 3.88 3.81
C GLY A 167 -22.96 3.43 3.68
N TYR A 168 -23.48 2.66 4.63
CA TYR A 168 -24.90 2.28 4.58
C TYR A 168 -25.83 3.47 4.87
N THR A 169 -26.63 3.88 3.88
CA THR A 169 -27.69 4.87 4.07
C THR A 169 -29.09 4.31 3.86
N CYS A 170 -30.03 4.69 4.74
CA CYS A 170 -31.40 4.20 4.70
C CYS A 170 -32.25 4.92 3.64
N ALA A 171 -31.82 6.11 3.21
CA ALA A 171 -32.43 6.89 2.14
C ALA A 171 -31.35 7.54 1.25
N PRO A 172 -30.71 6.78 0.34
CA PRO A 172 -29.65 7.31 -0.52
C PRO A 172 -30.18 8.23 -1.61
N SER A 173 -29.41 9.28 -1.89
CA SER A 173 -29.61 10.10 -3.08
C SER A 173 -29.06 9.41 -4.35
N PRO A 174 -29.57 9.75 -5.54
CA PRO A 174 -29.01 9.31 -6.81
C PRO A 174 -27.51 9.60 -6.95
N TRP A 175 -27.07 10.72 -6.40
CA TRP A 175 -25.67 11.14 -6.42
C TRP A 175 -24.77 10.20 -5.61
N GLU A 176 -25.19 9.86 -4.39
CA GLU A 176 -24.50 8.91 -3.54
C GLU A 176 -24.34 7.55 -4.21
N ILE A 177 -25.43 7.03 -4.81
CA ILE A 177 -25.41 5.77 -5.54
C ILE A 177 -24.43 5.82 -6.71
N LEU A 178 -24.44 6.93 -7.47
CA LEU A 178 -23.53 7.11 -8.60
C LEU A 178 -22.07 7.08 -8.16
N VAL A 179 -21.72 7.80 -7.09
CA VAL A 179 -20.35 7.83 -6.55
C VAL A 179 -19.93 6.44 -6.07
N TYR A 180 -20.83 5.71 -5.37
CA TYR A 180 -20.55 4.36 -4.89
C TYR A 180 -20.33 3.36 -6.04
N CYS A 181 -21.21 3.38 -7.06
CA CYS A 181 -21.05 2.55 -8.25
C CYS A 181 -19.76 2.89 -9.01
N LEU A 182 -19.45 4.17 -9.18
CA LEU A 182 -18.23 4.61 -9.84
C LEU A 182 -16.98 4.15 -9.07
N TYR A 183 -16.98 4.26 -7.74
CA TYR A 183 -15.91 3.78 -6.87
C TYR A 183 -15.62 2.30 -7.12
N TRP A 184 -16.64 1.44 -7.09
CA TRP A 184 -16.46 0.01 -7.31
C TRP A 184 -16.02 -0.33 -8.73
N VAL A 185 -16.56 0.36 -9.75
CA VAL A 185 -16.13 0.18 -11.14
C VAL A 185 -14.65 0.52 -11.28
N LEU A 186 -14.18 1.64 -10.72
CA LEU A 186 -12.77 2.04 -10.76
C LEU A 186 -11.87 1.08 -9.96
N ALA A 187 -12.31 0.66 -8.77
CA ALA A 187 -11.57 -0.29 -7.94
C ALA A 187 -11.41 -1.65 -8.63
N LEU A 188 -12.49 -2.19 -9.20
CA LEU A 188 -12.48 -3.48 -9.89
C LEU A 188 -11.72 -3.41 -11.22
N THR A 189 -11.89 -2.34 -12.00
CA THR A 189 -11.12 -2.17 -13.24
C THR A 189 -9.62 -2.06 -12.97
N TYR A 190 -9.21 -1.29 -11.95
CA TYR A 190 -7.82 -1.23 -11.52
C TYR A 190 -7.29 -2.59 -11.04
N LEU A 191 -8.08 -3.31 -10.23
CA LEU A 191 -7.69 -4.63 -9.75
C LEU A 191 -7.56 -5.64 -10.90
N CYS A 192 -8.53 -5.68 -11.82
CA CYS A 192 -8.48 -6.50 -13.02
C CYS A 192 -7.26 -6.15 -13.89
N PHE A 193 -6.97 -4.86 -14.08
CA PHE A 193 -5.80 -4.40 -14.82
C PHE A 193 -4.50 -4.87 -14.17
N LYS A 194 -4.35 -4.72 -12.85
CA LYS A 194 -3.17 -5.18 -12.09
C LYS A 194 -3.02 -6.69 -12.13
N ILE A 195 -4.09 -7.46 -11.94
CA ILE A 195 -4.06 -8.92 -12.02
C ILE A 195 -3.66 -9.36 -13.42
N ARG A 196 -4.22 -8.74 -14.47
CA ARG A 196 -3.88 -9.05 -15.86
C ARG A 196 -2.44 -8.71 -16.18
N ALA A 197 -1.92 -7.57 -15.71
CA ALA A 197 -0.51 -7.19 -15.87
C ALA A 197 0.45 -8.14 -15.13
N LEU A 198 0.09 -8.57 -13.91
CA LEU A 198 0.87 -9.55 -13.15
C LEU A 198 0.84 -10.94 -13.80
N CYS A 199 -0.31 -11.36 -14.32
CA CYS A 199 -0.47 -12.62 -15.05
C CYS A 199 0.33 -12.60 -16.36
N PHE A 200 0.25 -11.50 -17.13
CA PHE A 200 1.02 -11.30 -18.36
C PHE A 200 2.53 -11.33 -18.10
N ARG A 201 3.00 -10.67 -17.04
CA ARG A 201 4.42 -10.70 -16.63
C ARG A 201 4.86 -12.08 -16.15
N GLY A 202 3.94 -12.86 -15.58
CA GLY A 202 4.15 -14.26 -15.22
C GLY A 202 4.29 -15.19 -16.44
N LEU A 203 3.54 -14.93 -17.51
CA LEU A 203 3.62 -15.68 -18.77
C LEU A 203 4.90 -15.32 -19.56
N ALA A 204 5.22 -14.04 -19.71
CA ALA A 204 6.46 -13.60 -20.36
C ALA A 204 7.73 -14.18 -19.69
N SER A 205 7.71 -14.31 -18.35
CA SER A 205 8.78 -14.94 -17.58
C SER A 205 8.88 -16.47 -17.80
N LYS A 206 7.78 -17.14 -18.17
CA LYS A 206 7.80 -18.57 -18.51
C LYS A 206 8.35 -18.81 -19.92
N ASP A 207 8.03 -17.94 -20.87
CA ASP A 207 8.50 -18.05 -22.25
C ASP A 207 10.02 -17.84 -22.37
N GLU A 208 10.59 -16.90 -21.61
CA GLU A 208 12.06 -16.71 -21.52
C GLU A 208 12.79 -17.93 -20.94
N HIS A 209 12.10 -18.77 -20.16
CA HIS A 209 12.69 -20.00 -19.63
C HIS A 209 12.64 -21.17 -20.63
N LEU A 210 11.81 -21.07 -21.66
CA LEU A 210 11.64 -22.08 -22.71
C LEU A 210 12.46 -21.81 -23.97
N THR A 211 13.14 -20.66 -24.08
CA THR A 211 14.19 -20.46 -25.09
C THR A 211 15.49 -21.09 -24.57
N PRO A 212 15.88 -22.30 -25.04
CA PRO A 212 17.18 -22.84 -24.71
C PRO A 212 18.23 -21.84 -25.18
N ALA A 213 19.20 -21.55 -24.31
CA ALA A 213 20.35 -20.72 -24.60
C ALA A 213 21.00 -21.17 -25.92
N LYS A 214 20.73 -20.42 -26.99
CA LYS A 214 21.39 -20.57 -28.28
C LYS A 214 22.31 -19.37 -28.49
N ASP A 215 23.34 -19.27 -27.65
CA ASP A 215 24.57 -18.55 -27.98
C ASP A 215 25.81 -19.03 -27.22
N MET A 216 25.85 -20.26 -26.70
CA MET A 216 27.14 -20.82 -26.27
C MET A 216 27.79 -21.56 -27.44
N SER A 217 28.38 -20.81 -28.38
CA SER A 217 29.41 -21.35 -29.27
C SER A 217 30.76 -21.30 -28.53
N PRO A 218 31.53 -22.39 -28.48
CA PRO A 218 32.82 -22.41 -27.81
C PRO A 218 33.84 -21.75 -28.72
N LEU A 219 34.45 -20.63 -28.30
CA LEU A 219 35.69 -20.19 -28.92
C LEU A 219 36.83 -20.87 -28.16
N SER A 220 37.15 -22.07 -28.65
CA SER A 220 38.28 -22.90 -28.24
C SER A 220 39.59 -22.16 -28.44
N ALA A 221 40.48 -22.35 -27.48
CA ALA A 221 41.90 -22.10 -27.62
C ALA A 221 42.54 -23.03 -28.68
N ASP A 222 43.68 -22.55 -29.19
CA ASP A 222 44.82 -23.27 -29.81
C ASP A 222 44.85 -23.51 -31.33
N ALA A 223 45.73 -22.74 -32.01
CA ALA A 223 46.71 -23.15 -33.05
C ALA A 223 47.22 -21.87 -33.78
N ALA A 224 48.40 -21.31 -33.49
CA ALA A 224 49.75 -21.73 -33.89
C ALA A 224 50.15 -21.37 -35.36
N VAL A 225 51.24 -20.58 -35.45
CA VAL A 225 52.31 -20.56 -36.49
C VAL A 225 52.22 -19.62 -37.74
N ALA A 226 53.34 -18.92 -37.94
CA ALA A 226 53.89 -18.22 -39.13
C ALA A 226 53.19 -16.91 -39.57
N GLY A 227 53.83 -15.74 -39.73
CA GLY A 227 55.24 -15.36 -39.80
C GLY A 227 55.47 -14.55 -41.08
N THR A 228 55.71 -13.23 -41.01
CA THR A 228 56.64 -12.47 -41.89
C THR A 228 56.70 -10.97 -41.58
N ALA A 229 57.94 -10.51 -41.33
CA ALA A 229 58.60 -9.26 -41.74
C ALA A 229 57.90 -7.89 -41.64
N ALA A 230 58.46 -6.99 -40.80
CA ALA A 230 59.10 -5.75 -41.27
C ALA A 230 59.85 -4.98 -40.15
N ALA A 231 61.17 -4.83 -40.36
CA ALA A 231 62.04 -3.68 -40.07
C ALA A 231 62.18 -3.04 -38.65
N ALA A 232 63.21 -3.51 -37.91
CA ALA A 232 64.46 -2.79 -37.53
C ALA A 232 64.41 -1.44 -36.73
N PRO A 233 65.56 -0.94 -36.18
CA PRO A 233 65.84 -1.06 -34.74
C PRO A 233 66.30 0.25 -34.05
N ILE A 234 66.14 0.39 -32.72
CA ILE A 234 66.92 1.39 -31.97
C ILE A 234 67.39 0.82 -30.61
N SER A 235 68.62 0.30 -30.64
CA SER A 235 69.71 0.48 -29.68
C SER A 235 69.39 0.85 -28.21
N GLY A 236 69.81 -0.04 -27.30
CA GLY A 236 70.88 0.35 -26.37
C GLY A 236 70.65 0.15 -24.87
N LYS A 237 71.55 -0.67 -24.29
CA LYS A 237 72.07 -0.68 -22.90
C LYS A 237 71.40 -1.57 -21.84
N LEU A 238 71.94 -2.80 -21.85
CA LEU A 238 72.51 -3.56 -20.73
C LEU A 238 72.85 -2.80 -19.43
N GLY A 239 72.61 -3.45 -18.29
CA GLY A 239 73.17 -3.16 -16.95
C GLY A 239 72.07 -3.16 -15.88
N ALA A 240 71.74 -4.25 -15.19
CA ALA A 240 72.51 -4.92 -14.12
C ALA A 240 72.90 -4.00 -12.95
N ASP A 241 72.07 -3.98 -11.89
CA ASP A 241 72.42 -3.91 -10.45
C ASP A 241 71.07 -3.89 -9.68
N VAL A 242 70.65 -4.89 -8.88
CA VAL A 242 71.17 -5.30 -7.56
C VAL A 242 71.56 -4.10 -6.70
N ARG A 243 70.68 -3.66 -5.79
CA ARG A 243 70.77 -3.85 -4.31
C ARG A 243 69.84 -2.90 -3.55
N VAL A 244 69.34 -3.45 -2.42
CA VAL A 244 68.60 -2.85 -1.27
C VAL A 244 67.10 -2.64 -1.45
#